data_AF-A0A2Z5FZS9-F1
#
_entry.id   AF-A0A2Z5FZS9-F1
#
_cell.length_a   1.000
_cell.length_b   1.000
_cell.length_c   1.000
_cell.angle_alpha   90.00
_cell.angle_beta   90.00
_cell.angle_gamma   90.00
#
_symmetry.space_group_name_H-M   'P 1'
#
loop_
_entity.id
_entity.type
_entity.pdbx_description
1 polymer ?
#
loop_
_entity_poly.entity_id
_entity_poly.type
_entity_poly.pdbx_seq_one_letter_code
_entity_poly.pdbx_strand_id
1 'polypeptide(L)' 'MTAHASDSRERQHRESVHVCPNCGLIINLAELDLRAITTGIVSCPNCDWSGQIEIQIIDQVPRKKPTSAE' A
#
# COMPACT_ATOMS: atom_id res chain seq x y z
N MET A 1 -10.69 37.14 16.32
CA MET A 1 -10.85 35.69 16.49
C MET A 1 -10.29 35.02 15.25
N THR A 2 -9.00 34.75 15.24
CA THR A 2 -8.32 34.15 14.08
C THR A 2 -8.46 32.64 14.25
N ALA A 3 -9.37 32.04 13.49
CA ALA A 3 -9.49 30.59 13.41
C ALA A 3 -8.16 30.06 12.87
N HIS A 4 -7.40 29.39 13.73
CA HIS A 4 -6.28 28.58 13.33
C HIS A 4 -6.82 27.59 12.30
N ALA A 5 -6.42 27.78 11.04
CA ALA A 5 -6.61 26.80 10.00
C ALA A 5 -6.15 25.47 10.57
N SER A 6 -7.10 24.55 10.75
CA SER A 6 -6.80 23.15 10.94
C SER A 6 -6.02 22.75 9.70
N ASP A 7 -4.68 22.85 9.80
CA ASP A 7 -3.72 22.11 9.00
C ASP A 7 -3.90 20.63 9.39
N SER A 8 -5.10 20.12 9.16
CA SER A 8 -5.31 18.76 8.71
C SER A 8 -4.63 18.74 7.35
N ARG A 9 -3.29 18.73 7.36
CA ARG A 9 -2.51 17.99 6.38
C ARG A 9 -3.16 16.63 6.37
N GLU A 10 -4.16 16.48 5.51
CA GLU A 10 -4.49 15.25 4.81
C GLU A 10 -3.13 14.74 4.37
N ARG A 11 -2.49 13.96 5.24
CA ARG A 11 -1.34 13.16 4.89
C ARG A 11 -1.95 12.24 3.87
N GLN A 12 -1.87 12.62 2.61
CA GLN A 12 -2.23 11.77 1.50
C GLN A 12 -1.42 10.50 1.74
N HIS A 13 -2.10 9.46 2.24
CA HIS A 13 -1.48 8.19 2.60
C HIS A 13 -1.17 7.49 1.29
N ARG A 14 -0.09 7.93 0.66
CA ARG A 14 0.48 7.26 -0.51
C ARG A 14 1.01 5.92 -0.03
N GLU A 15 0.40 4.86 -0.53
CA GLU A 15 0.80 3.51 -0.23
C GLU A 15 1.60 2.97 -1.42
N SER A 16 2.77 2.40 -1.12
CA SER A 16 3.56 1.70 -2.11
C SER A 16 3.05 0.26 -2.15
N VAL A 17 2.58 -0.18 -3.31
CA VAL A 17 2.04 -1.52 -3.51
C VAL A 17 2.77 -2.22 -4.65
N HIS A 18 2.75 -3.54 -4.63
CA HIS A 18 3.17 -4.39 -5.72
C HIS A 18 1.96 -5.16 -6.22
N VAL A 19 1.71 -5.12 -7.52
CA VAL A 19 0.65 -5.91 -8.15
C VAL A 19 1.27 -7.14 -8.77
N CYS A 20 0.86 -8.32 -8.32
CA CYS A 20 1.36 -9.57 -8.89
C CYS A 20 0.94 -9.66 -10.37
N PRO A 21 1.88 -9.84 -11.32
CA PRO A 21 1.55 -9.87 -12.75
C PRO A 21 0.79 -11.13 -13.17
N ASN A 22 0.82 -12.19 -12.35
CA ASN A 22 0.19 -13.46 -12.68
C ASN A 22 -1.29 -13.53 -12.26
N CYS A 23 -1.63 -13.04 -11.06
CA CYS A 23 -2.99 -13.12 -10.51
C CYS A 23 -3.63 -11.77 -10.20
N GLY A 24 -2.92 -10.66 -10.34
CA GLY A 24 -3.42 -9.31 -10.05
C GLY A 24 -3.55 -8.98 -8.56
N LEU A 25 -3.06 -9.84 -7.66
CA LEU A 25 -3.09 -9.56 -6.23
C LEU A 25 -2.28 -8.31 -5.90
N ILE A 26 -2.88 -7.38 -5.16
CA ILE A 26 -2.23 -6.17 -4.64
C ILE A 26 -1.60 -6.52 -3.30
N ILE A 27 -0.28 -6.35 -3.20
CA ILE A 27 0.52 -6.63 -2.02
C ILE A 27 1.09 -5.30 -1.53
N ASN A 28 0.79 -4.91 -0.29
CA ASN A 28 1.33 -3.67 0.26
C ASN A 28 2.81 -3.85 0.59
N LEU A 29 3.67 -2.93 0.13
CA LEU A 29 5.10 -3.00 0.45
C LEU A 29 5.37 -2.78 1.94
N ALA A 30 4.47 -2.09 2.65
CA ALA A 30 4.59 -1.94 4.10
C ALA A 30 4.41 -3.27 4.85
N GLU A 31 3.76 -4.25 4.22
CA GLU A 31 3.53 -5.59 4.76
C GLU A 31 4.52 -6.61 4.19
N LEU A 32 5.41 -6.19 3.28
CA LEU A 32 6.45 -7.05 2.73
C LEU A 32 7.57 -7.29 3.74
N ASP A 33 8.10 -8.51 3.73
CA ASP A 33 9.30 -8.84 4.49
C ASP A 33 10.49 -7.97 4.04
N LEU A 34 11.30 -7.50 4.99
CA LEU A 34 12.50 -6.70 4.72
C LEU A 34 13.45 -7.43 3.76
N ARG A 35 13.46 -8.76 3.79
CA ARG A 35 14.23 -9.57 2.84
C ARG A 35 13.77 -9.33 1.41
N ALA A 36 12.47 -9.34 1.15
CA ALA A 36 11.91 -9.15 -0.18
C ALA A 36 12.20 -7.74 -0.72
N ILE A 37 12.17 -6.73 0.16
CA ILE A 37 12.56 -5.35 -0.16
C ILE A 37 14.05 -5.28 -0.52
N THR A 38 14.90 -5.94 0.27
CA THR A 38 16.36 -5.89 0.10
C THR A 38 16.82 -6.64 -1.16
N THR A 39 16.25 -7.82 -1.42
CA THR A 39 16.58 -8.61 -2.61
C THR A 39 15.88 -8.12 -3.86
N GLY A 40 14.83 -7.29 -3.70
CA GLY A 40 13.95 -6.89 -4.78
C GLY A 40 13.15 -8.05 -5.37
N ILE A 41 12.96 -9.14 -4.61
CA ILE A 41 12.23 -10.34 -5.05
C ILE A 41 11.04 -10.54 -4.14
N VAL A 42 9.84 -10.59 -4.72
CA VAL A 42 8.59 -10.82 -4.00
C VAL A 42 7.99 -12.16 -4.42
N SER A 43 7.43 -12.87 -3.45
CA SER A 43 6.63 -14.08 -3.69
C SER A 43 5.17 -13.75 -3.46
N CYS A 44 4.32 -14.07 -4.43
CA CYS A 44 2.89 -13.87 -4.33
C CYS A 44 2.26 -14.98 -3.48
N PRO A 45 1.57 -14.66 -2.37
CA PRO A 45 0.96 -15.67 -1.51
C PRO A 45 -0.28 -16.34 -2.11
N ASN A 46 -0.81 -15.82 -3.23
CA ASN A 46 -2.03 -16.34 -3.86
C ASN A 46 -1.77 -17.34 -5.01
N CYS A 47 -0.63 -17.22 -5.70
CA CYS A 47 -0.35 -18.05 -6.89
C CYS A 47 1.08 -18.60 -6.93
N ASP A 48 1.83 -18.46 -5.83
CA ASP A 48 3.23 -18.91 -5.66
C ASP A 48 4.22 -18.36 -6.71
N TRP A 49 3.82 -17.35 -7.49
CA TRP A 49 4.72 -16.65 -8.39
C TRP A 49 5.79 -15.92 -7.60
N SER A 50 7.05 -15.99 -8.06
CA SER A 50 8.14 -15.20 -7.51
C SER A 50 8.90 -14.49 -8.62
N GLY A 51 9.30 -13.25 -8.35
CA GLY A 51 9.99 -12.43 -9.34
C GLY A 51 10.35 -11.06 -8.78
N GLN A 52 10.80 -10.18 -9.67
CA GLN A 52 11.19 -8.84 -9.27
C GLN A 52 9.99 -8.05 -8.76
N ILE A 53 10.20 -7.33 -7.65
CA ILE A 53 9.19 -6.42 -7.13
C ILE A 53 9.09 -5.19 -8.01
N GLU A 54 7.88 -4.94 -8.51
CA GLU A 54 7.53 -3.70 -9.18
C GLU A 54 6.75 -2.81 -8.21
N ILE A 55 7.31 -1.65 -7.89
CA ILE A 55 6.74 -0.71 -6.93
C ILE A 55 5.81 0.25 -7.65
N GLN A 56 4.54 0.24 -7.29
CA GLN A 56 3.53 1.17 -7.75
C GLN A 56 3.09 2.05 -6.58
N ILE A 57 3.10 3.37 -6.78
CA ILE A 57 2.63 4.33 -5.78
C ILE A 57 1.17 4.63 -6.11
N ILE A 58 0.27 4.29 -5.19
CA ILE A 58 -1.15 4.61 -5.33
C ILE A 58 -1.56 5.61 -4.24
N ASP A 59 -2.41 6.57 -4.62
CA ASP A 59 -2.84 7.61 -3.67
C ASP A 59 -3.83 7.08 -2.63
N GLN A 60 -4.55 5.98 -2.89
CA GLN A 60 -5.46 5.30 -1.95
C GLN A 60 -5.69 3.83 -2.36
N VAL A 61 -5.30 2.84 -1.54
CA VAL A 61 -6.07 1.58 -1.52
C VAL A 61 -7.37 1.89 -0.79
N PRO A 62 -8.55 1.47 -1.28
CA PRO A 62 -9.80 1.69 -0.56
C PRO A 62 -9.78 0.88 0.74
N ARG A 63 -9.17 1.44 1.79
CA ARG A 63 -9.39 1.02 3.16
C ARG A 63 -10.86 1.25 3.40
N LYS A 64 -11.63 0.16 3.59
CA LYS A 64 -12.98 0.25 4.14
C LYS A 64 -12.87 1.08 5.41
N LYS A 65 -13.31 2.34 5.35
CA LYS A 65 -13.46 3.18 6.56
C LYS A 65 -14.28 2.35 7.54
N PRO A 66 -13.89 2.20 8.81
CA PRO A 66 -14.85 1.82 9.81
C PRO A 66 -15.92 2.92 9.78
N THR A 67 -17.14 2.55 9.40
CA THR A 67 -18.31 3.40 9.59
C THR A 67 -18.38 3.70 11.08
N SER A 68 -17.85 4.86 11.47
CA SER A 68 -18.19 5.46 12.75
C SER A 68 -19.65 5.89 12.59
N ALA A 69 -20.56 5.00 12.99
CA ALA A 69 -21.95 5.34 13.17
C ALA A 69 -22.01 6.25 14.40
N GLU A 70 -22.45 7.48 14.17
CA GLU A 70 -22.92 8.40 15.22
C GLU A 70 -24.44 8.25 15.38
#